data_AF-A0AAE0GRQ0-F1
#
_entry.id   AF-A0AAE0GRQ0-F1
#
_cell.length_a   1.000
_cell.length_b   1.000
_cell.length_c   1.000
_cell.angle_alpha   90.00
_cell.angle_beta   90.00
_cell.angle_gamma   90.00
#
_symmetry.space_group_name_H-M   'P 1'
#
loop_
_entity.id
_entity.type
_entity.pdbx_description
1 polymer ?
#
loop_
_entity_poly.entity_id
_entity_poly.type
_entity_poly.pdbx_seq_one_letter_code
_entity_poly.pdbx_strand_id
1 'polypeptide(L)'
;MSYHKLRPWRGPPNGGGKNGSKKQGDSLTTARPAAFDIMLDDARPDDGHHVIVAFKVVDEENLKNEHYLNRWAIFLTAPQNDNIPGIFPSGRICHVELIMQVRRNEYNMYSINMMEGHRDPNDGTVKYEWGRVHARAADPAHLHGYQYTTVQMPRAKQVKMHKFLHSQIGAPFNFPGYALNYTTVCKVGQTYGPRINLAKKHRFTCAELVWAALQIGELEDTDNISCRRMSPNALFDFTRSSVFCSSCSNPFAYA
;
A
#
# COMPACT_ATOMS: atom_id res chain seq x y z
N MET A 1 33.66 9.50 -18.69
CA MET A 1 32.32 9.17 -18.18
C MET A 1 32.42 8.97 -16.67
N SER A 2 31.95 9.95 -15.91
CA SER A 2 32.16 10.02 -14.45
C SER A 2 31.05 9.29 -13.72
N TYR A 3 31.41 8.27 -12.95
CA TYR A 3 30.50 7.57 -12.04
C TYR A 3 30.18 8.46 -10.85
N HIS A 4 28.93 8.93 -10.75
CA HIS A 4 28.45 9.55 -9.51
C HIS A 4 28.22 8.46 -8.45
N LYS A 5 29.11 8.41 -7.47
CA LYS A 5 28.95 7.67 -6.21
C LYS A 5 27.71 8.17 -5.47
N LEU A 6 26.71 7.30 -5.30
CA LEU A 6 25.59 7.54 -4.39
C LEU A 6 26.11 7.66 -2.95
N ARG A 7 25.67 8.69 -2.23
CA ARG A 7 26.00 8.90 -0.81
C ARG A 7 25.18 7.92 0.06
N PRO A 8 25.76 7.35 1.12
CA PRO A 8 25.01 6.55 2.08
C PRO A 8 24.07 7.44 2.92
N TRP A 9 22.88 6.93 3.15
CA TRP A 9 21.83 7.52 3.99
C TRP A 9 22.31 7.70 5.43
N ARG A 10 22.16 8.90 5.98
CA ARG A 10 22.37 9.21 7.41
C ARG A 10 21.05 9.03 8.13
N GLY A 11 21.01 8.09 9.08
CA GLY A 11 19.86 7.90 9.95
C GLY A 11 19.55 9.14 10.82
N PRO A 12 18.37 9.16 11.45
CA PRO A 12 17.95 10.29 12.27
C PRO A 12 18.84 10.47 13.52
N PRO A 13 19.00 11.71 14.03
CA PRO A 13 19.90 12.00 15.12
C PRO A 13 19.42 11.36 16.44
N ASN A 14 20.33 10.65 17.10
CA ASN A 14 20.17 10.15 18.46
C ASN A 14 20.08 11.32 19.45
N GLY A 15 18.90 11.54 20.03
CA GLY A 15 18.75 12.27 21.28
C GLY A 15 18.96 11.32 22.46
N GLY A 16 20.13 11.39 23.09
CA GLY A 16 20.38 10.73 24.36
C GLY A 16 19.86 11.56 25.54
N GLY A 17 19.30 10.89 26.55
CA GLY A 17 18.94 11.51 27.82
C GLY A 17 18.52 10.47 28.86
N LYS A 18 19.43 10.11 29.77
CA LYS A 18 19.15 9.36 31.00
C LYS A 18 18.40 10.26 31.99
N ASN A 19 17.43 9.72 32.74
CA ASN A 19 17.30 9.86 34.20
C ASN A 19 16.10 9.07 34.73
N GLY A 20 16.27 8.50 35.93
CA GLY A 20 15.27 7.68 36.60
C GLY A 20 14.35 8.44 37.56
N SER A 21 13.53 7.63 38.24
CA SER A 21 12.74 7.88 39.46
C SER A 21 11.26 8.28 39.34
N LYS A 22 10.46 7.42 39.98
CA LYS A 22 9.28 7.65 40.84
C LYS A 22 7.88 7.90 40.24
N LYS A 23 6.93 7.25 40.93
CA LYS A 23 5.48 7.22 40.83
C LYS A 23 4.80 8.59 40.97
N GLN A 24 3.79 8.85 40.15
CA GLN A 24 2.46 9.45 40.40
C GLN A 24 1.87 9.69 38.99
N GLY A 25 0.71 9.18 38.62
CA GLY A 25 -0.56 9.38 39.30
C GLY A 25 -1.12 10.73 38.87
N ASP A 26 -1.47 10.88 37.57
CA ASP A 26 -2.35 11.97 37.13
C ASP A 26 -3.14 11.60 35.87
N SER A 27 -4.42 11.93 35.95
CA SER A 27 -5.47 11.79 34.95
C SER A 27 -5.15 12.65 33.73
N LEU A 28 -4.77 12.01 32.61
CA LEU A 28 -4.76 12.66 31.30
C LEU A 28 -6.05 12.37 30.54
N THR A 29 -6.87 13.41 30.53
CA THR A 29 -7.93 13.70 29.55
C THR A 29 -7.51 13.27 28.15
N THR A 30 -8.36 12.47 27.52
CA THR A 30 -8.27 12.06 26.11
C THR A 30 -8.44 13.26 25.18
N ALA A 31 -7.37 14.04 24.99
CA ALA A 31 -7.27 14.97 23.88
C ALA A 31 -7.20 14.14 22.58
N ARG A 32 -8.33 14.07 21.86
CA ARG A 32 -8.34 13.69 20.44
C ARG A 32 -7.33 14.59 19.71
N PRO A 33 -6.48 14.06 18.81
CA PRO A 33 -5.60 14.91 18.03
C PRO A 33 -6.43 15.68 17.00
N ALA A 34 -6.86 16.89 17.36
CA ALA A 34 -7.57 17.85 16.48
C ALA A 34 -6.75 18.25 15.24
N ALA A 35 -5.43 17.97 15.22
CA ALA A 35 -4.56 18.23 14.09
C ALA A 35 -4.83 17.32 12.87
N PHE A 36 -5.57 16.21 13.03
CA PHE A 36 -5.80 15.25 11.95
C PHE A 36 -6.97 15.63 11.03
N ASP A 37 -7.96 16.37 11.54
CA ASP A 37 -9.15 16.78 10.77
C ASP A 37 -8.86 17.99 9.87
N ILE A 38 -7.83 18.80 10.18
CA ILE A 38 -7.54 20.06 9.45
C ILE A 38 -6.80 19.82 8.11
N MET A 39 -6.18 18.65 7.90
CA MET A 39 -5.22 18.47 6.80
C MET A 39 -5.83 18.20 5.41
N LEU A 40 -7.15 17.95 5.32
CA LEU A 40 -7.81 17.58 4.06
C LEU A 40 -8.99 18.50 3.67
N ASP A 41 -9.36 19.46 4.53
CA ASP A 41 -10.50 20.37 4.35
C ASP A 41 -10.18 21.64 3.54
N ASP A 42 -8.90 21.92 3.25
CA ASP A 42 -8.48 23.02 2.35
C ASP A 42 -8.70 22.69 0.86
N ALA A 43 -9.63 21.78 0.56
CA ALA A 43 -9.85 21.23 -0.76
C ALA A 43 -10.40 22.29 -1.74
N ARG A 44 -9.59 22.72 -2.68
CA ARG A 44 -10.01 23.59 -3.79
C ARG A 44 -10.54 22.75 -4.96
N PRO A 45 -11.31 23.34 -5.90
CA PRO A 45 -11.85 22.62 -7.05
C PRO A 45 -10.78 21.92 -7.91
N ASP A 46 -9.53 22.38 -7.86
CA ASP A 46 -8.34 21.89 -8.57
C ASP A 46 -7.55 20.79 -7.84
N ASP A 47 -7.90 20.43 -6.59
CA ASP A 47 -7.25 19.30 -5.91
C ASP A 47 -7.64 17.96 -6.56
N GLY A 48 -6.68 17.03 -6.65
CA GLY A 48 -6.84 15.79 -7.40
C GLY A 48 -8.06 14.98 -6.96
N HIS A 49 -9.07 14.89 -7.82
CA HIS A 49 -10.26 14.04 -7.62
C HIS A 49 -9.98 12.57 -7.93
N HIS A 50 -8.80 12.08 -7.56
CA HIS A 50 -8.40 10.71 -7.84
C HIS A 50 -7.44 10.14 -6.81
N VAL A 51 -7.35 8.82 -6.81
CA VAL A 51 -6.27 8.05 -6.18
C VAL A 51 -5.56 7.23 -7.25
N ILE A 52 -4.30 6.89 -7.02
CA ILE A 52 -3.52 6.08 -7.96
C ILE A 52 -3.32 4.71 -7.34
N VAL A 53 -3.74 3.66 -8.03
CA VAL A 53 -3.43 2.27 -7.68
C VAL A 53 -2.25 1.85 -8.54
N ALA A 54 -1.10 1.61 -7.90
CA ALA A 54 0.15 1.28 -8.58
C ALA A 54 0.50 -0.20 -8.36
N PHE A 55 0.85 -0.89 -9.42
CA PHE A 55 1.11 -2.32 -9.50
C PHE A 55 2.56 -2.57 -9.91
N LYS A 56 3.32 -3.25 -9.07
CA LYS A 56 4.69 -3.65 -9.41
C LYS A 56 4.65 -4.86 -10.34
N VAL A 57 5.05 -4.64 -11.58
CA VAL A 57 5.12 -5.67 -12.63
C VAL A 57 6.54 -6.22 -12.69
N VAL A 58 6.67 -7.54 -12.82
CA VAL A 58 7.96 -8.20 -13.06
C VAL A 58 7.96 -8.80 -14.46
N ASP A 59 8.74 -8.21 -15.36
CA ASP A 59 8.86 -8.67 -16.74
C ASP A 59 9.56 -10.03 -16.85
N GLU A 60 9.31 -10.77 -17.93
CA GLU A 60 9.96 -12.08 -18.19
C GLU A 60 11.49 -12.02 -18.13
N GLU A 61 12.05 -11.01 -18.78
CA GLU A 61 13.50 -10.81 -18.89
C GLU A 61 14.12 -10.56 -17.51
N ASN A 62 13.39 -9.87 -16.63
CA ASN A 62 13.83 -9.52 -15.28
C ASN A 62 13.45 -10.58 -14.24
N LEU A 63 12.58 -11.54 -14.55
CA LEU A 63 12.08 -12.53 -13.60
C LEU A 63 13.21 -13.34 -12.96
N LYS A 64 14.30 -13.64 -13.68
CA LYS A 64 15.44 -14.39 -13.12
C LYS A 64 16.27 -13.56 -12.13
N ASN A 65 16.36 -12.25 -12.36
CA ASN A 65 17.14 -11.31 -11.57
C ASN A 65 16.33 -10.65 -10.44
N GLU A 66 15.00 -10.82 -10.46
CA GLU A 66 14.10 -10.28 -9.46
C GLU A 66 14.25 -11.00 -8.10
N HIS A 67 14.02 -10.25 -7.02
CA HIS A 67 14.08 -10.77 -5.66
C HIS A 67 13.14 -11.97 -5.48
N TYR A 68 13.64 -13.04 -4.85
CA TYR A 68 12.93 -14.32 -4.78
C TYR A 68 11.52 -14.22 -4.17
N LEU A 69 11.31 -13.30 -3.22
CA LEU A 69 9.99 -13.04 -2.63
C LEU A 69 8.98 -12.49 -3.64
N ASN A 70 9.41 -11.65 -4.58
CA ASN A 70 8.52 -11.12 -5.62
C ASN A 70 8.17 -12.21 -6.64
N ARG A 71 9.11 -13.12 -6.93
CA ARG A 71 8.84 -14.30 -7.77
C ARG A 71 7.86 -15.26 -7.10
N TRP A 72 8.02 -15.47 -5.80
CA TRP A 72 7.12 -16.29 -5.01
C TRP A 72 5.72 -15.68 -4.91
N ALA A 73 5.65 -14.35 -4.74
CA ALA A 73 4.41 -13.60 -4.80
C ALA A 73 3.66 -13.78 -6.12
N ILE A 74 4.36 -13.71 -7.25
CA ILE A 74 3.78 -13.95 -8.58
C ILE A 74 3.25 -15.37 -8.69
N PHE A 75 4.06 -16.37 -8.32
CA PHE A 75 3.66 -17.77 -8.39
C PHE A 75 2.38 -18.05 -7.59
N LEU A 76 2.27 -17.49 -6.38
CA LEU A 76 1.11 -17.70 -5.53
C LEU A 76 -0.15 -16.96 -5.99
N THR A 77 0.01 -15.81 -6.64
CA THR A 77 -1.11 -14.93 -7.00
C THR A 77 -1.50 -15.01 -8.48
N ALA A 78 -0.80 -15.83 -9.26
CA ALA A 78 -1.17 -16.16 -10.63
C ALA A 78 -2.53 -16.88 -10.65
N PRO A 79 -3.39 -16.61 -11.65
CA PRO A 79 -4.67 -17.31 -11.79
C PRO A 79 -4.48 -18.83 -11.83
N GLN A 80 -5.23 -19.58 -10.99
CA GLN A 80 -5.11 -21.04 -10.92
C GLN A 80 -5.79 -21.78 -12.08
N ASN A 81 -6.66 -21.11 -12.84
CA ASN A 81 -7.33 -21.66 -14.02
C ASN A 81 -7.05 -20.78 -15.24
N ASP A 82 -6.70 -21.48 -16.31
CA ASP A 82 -6.57 -21.07 -17.71
C ASP A 82 -5.24 -20.37 -18.06
N ASN A 83 -4.36 -20.93 -18.90
CA ASN A 83 -4.58 -21.24 -20.32
C ASN A 83 -5.38 -20.17 -21.10
N ILE A 84 -5.60 -18.96 -20.55
CA ILE A 84 -5.89 -17.77 -21.35
C ILE A 84 -4.53 -17.10 -21.62
N PRO A 85 -3.92 -17.30 -22.79
CA PRO A 85 -2.82 -16.47 -23.19
C PRO A 85 -3.37 -15.05 -23.44
N GLY A 86 -2.79 -14.04 -22.79
CA GLY A 86 -2.78 -12.70 -23.39
C GLY A 86 -3.33 -11.50 -22.63
N ILE A 87 -3.30 -11.43 -21.29
CA ILE A 87 -3.48 -10.13 -20.62
C ILE A 87 -2.25 -9.81 -19.77
N PHE A 88 -1.16 -9.39 -20.41
CA PHE A 88 -0.11 -8.67 -19.70
C PHE A 88 -0.69 -7.41 -19.05
N PRO A 89 -0.32 -7.06 -17.81
CA PRO A 89 0.59 -7.73 -16.87
C PRO A 89 -0.09 -8.73 -15.89
N SER A 90 -1.35 -9.12 -16.06
CA SER A 90 -1.99 -10.08 -15.15
C SER A 90 -1.22 -11.42 -15.14
N GLY A 91 -0.92 -11.91 -13.93
CA GLY A 91 0.02 -13.02 -13.68
C GLY A 91 1.49 -12.60 -13.55
N ARG A 92 1.81 -11.29 -13.60
CA ARG A 92 3.16 -10.72 -13.41
C ARG A 92 3.24 -9.73 -12.26
N ILE A 93 2.12 -9.45 -11.62
CA ILE A 93 2.03 -8.44 -10.56
C ILE A 93 2.41 -9.10 -9.24
N CYS A 94 3.49 -8.62 -8.63
CA CYS A 94 3.96 -9.13 -7.34
C CYS A 94 3.48 -8.28 -6.15
N HIS A 95 3.12 -7.02 -6.40
CA HIS A 95 2.83 -6.07 -5.34
C HIS A 95 1.91 -4.94 -5.82
N VAL A 96 1.17 -4.34 -4.90
CA VAL A 96 0.26 -3.23 -5.17
C VAL A 96 0.29 -2.20 -4.06
N GLU A 97 0.20 -0.94 -4.45
CA GLU A 97 0.34 0.24 -3.60
C GLU A 97 -0.76 1.25 -3.93
N LEU A 98 -1.17 2.02 -2.93
CA LEU A 98 -2.15 3.07 -3.10
C LEU A 98 -1.49 4.43 -2.83
N ILE A 99 -1.50 5.29 -3.84
CA ILE A 99 -0.94 6.64 -3.75
C ILE A 99 -2.10 7.62 -3.72
N MET A 100 -2.06 8.53 -2.75
CA MET A 100 -3.11 9.52 -2.50
C MET A 100 -2.47 10.87 -2.25
N GLN A 101 -3.08 11.91 -2.81
CA GLN A 101 -2.74 13.28 -2.46
C GLN A 101 -3.20 13.54 -1.02
N VAL A 102 -2.30 13.84 -0.09
CA VAL A 102 -2.64 14.15 1.31
C VAL A 102 -2.71 15.64 1.57
N ARG A 103 -1.95 16.43 0.80
CA ARG A 103 -2.05 17.90 0.74
C ARG A 103 -1.72 18.36 -0.67
N ARG A 104 -1.90 19.65 -0.95
CA ARG A 104 -1.49 20.24 -2.22
C ARG A 104 -0.03 19.88 -2.52
N ASN A 105 0.23 19.30 -3.69
CA ASN A 105 1.54 18.83 -4.13
C ASN A 105 2.24 17.79 -3.23
N GLU A 106 1.54 17.21 -2.24
CA GLU A 106 2.07 16.18 -1.36
C GLU A 106 1.28 14.88 -1.57
N TYR A 107 1.97 13.86 -2.07
CA TYR A 107 1.42 12.53 -2.25
C TYR A 107 2.05 11.57 -1.26
N ASN A 108 1.22 10.75 -0.62
CA ASN A 108 1.67 9.63 0.18
C ASN A 108 1.32 8.31 -0.50
N MET A 109 2.27 7.40 -0.47
CA MET A 109 2.10 6.01 -0.86
C MET A 109 1.88 5.14 0.38
N TYR A 110 0.83 4.35 0.34
CA TYR A 110 0.49 3.34 1.34
C TYR A 110 0.72 1.95 0.78
N SER A 111 1.47 1.14 1.53
CA SER A 111 1.99 -0.13 1.05
C SER A 111 2.32 -1.06 2.21
N ILE A 112 2.42 -2.36 1.92
CA ILE A 112 2.89 -3.38 2.86
C ILE A 112 3.63 -4.48 2.09
N ASN A 113 4.92 -4.63 2.36
CA ASN A 113 5.72 -5.70 1.78
C ASN A 113 5.47 -7.02 2.52
N MET A 114 5.75 -8.14 1.86
CA MET A 114 5.72 -9.44 2.54
C MET A 114 6.79 -9.52 3.63
N MET A 115 8.02 -9.15 3.28
CA MET A 115 9.14 -9.07 4.22
C MET A 115 9.88 -7.75 4.04
N GLU A 116 10.47 -7.25 5.12
CA GLU A 116 11.35 -6.10 5.13
C GLU A 116 12.74 -6.54 5.61
N GLY A 117 13.77 -6.17 4.85
CA GLY A 117 15.15 -6.47 5.17
C GLY A 117 15.77 -5.35 5.98
N HIS A 118 16.33 -5.67 7.14
CA HIS A 118 17.09 -4.77 7.99
C HIS A 118 18.52 -5.25 8.08
N ARG A 119 19.47 -4.38 7.74
CA ARG A 119 20.89 -4.68 7.92
C ARG A 119 21.24 -4.54 9.39
N ASP A 120 21.71 -5.62 10.01
CA ASP A 120 22.21 -5.60 11.38
C ASP A 120 23.44 -4.69 11.45
N PRO A 121 23.45 -3.69 12.34
CA PRO A 121 24.56 -2.74 12.42
C PRO A 121 25.86 -3.37 12.92
N ASN A 122 25.83 -4.54 13.55
CA ASN A 122 27.01 -5.14 14.17
C ASN A 122 27.80 -6.03 13.21
N ASP A 123 27.11 -6.84 12.39
CA ASP A 123 27.74 -7.82 11.48
C ASP A 123 27.43 -7.57 10.00
N GLY A 124 26.55 -6.61 9.69
CA GLY A 124 26.16 -6.27 8.32
C GLY A 124 25.26 -7.31 7.65
N THR A 125 24.81 -8.35 8.37
CA THR A 125 23.88 -9.36 7.86
C THR A 125 22.50 -8.75 7.65
N VAL A 126 21.76 -9.24 6.66
CA VAL A 126 20.38 -8.80 6.41
C VAL A 126 19.43 -9.76 7.13
N LYS A 127 18.70 -9.23 8.12
CA LYS A 127 17.61 -9.93 8.79
C LYS A 127 16.30 -9.54 8.13
N TYR A 128 15.48 -10.54 7.80
CA TYR A 128 14.18 -10.33 7.20
C TYR A 128 13.10 -10.50 8.26
N GLU A 129 12.25 -9.49 8.39
CA GLU A 129 11.07 -9.53 9.26
C GLU A 129 9.79 -9.40 8.44
N TRP A 130 8.66 -9.85 8.98
CA TRP A 130 7.37 -9.66 8.32
C TRP A 130 7.09 -8.18 8.14
N GLY A 131 6.70 -7.79 6.93
CA GLY A 131 6.45 -6.40 6.61
C GLY A 131 5.24 -5.83 7.35
N ARG A 132 5.19 -4.50 7.39
CA ARG A 132 4.13 -3.75 8.05
C ARG A 132 3.59 -2.67 7.14
N VAL A 133 2.32 -2.32 7.34
CA VAL A 133 1.70 -1.19 6.64
C VAL A 133 2.52 0.06 6.94
N HIS A 134 2.94 0.75 5.90
CA HIS A 134 3.71 1.98 5.99
C HIS A 134 3.15 3.05 5.06
N ALA A 135 3.48 4.30 5.38
CA ALA A 135 3.23 5.46 4.55
C ALA A 135 4.58 6.11 4.23
N ARG A 136 4.82 6.42 2.95
CA ARG A 136 6.01 7.13 2.49
C ARG A 136 5.59 8.26 1.56
N ALA A 137 6.34 9.36 1.52
CA ALA A 137 6.16 10.35 0.47
C ALA A 137 6.36 9.68 -0.89
N ALA A 138 5.42 9.89 -1.81
CA ALA A 138 5.51 9.38 -3.17
C ALA A 138 6.39 10.32 -4.00
N ASP A 139 7.41 9.75 -4.63
CA ASP A 139 8.26 10.42 -5.62
C ASP A 139 7.79 9.95 -7.02
N PRO A 140 7.63 10.83 -8.02
CA PRO A 140 7.38 10.39 -9.39
C PRO A 140 8.35 9.32 -9.90
N ALA A 141 9.61 9.34 -9.46
CA ALA A 141 10.59 8.30 -9.79
C ALA A 141 10.23 6.92 -9.22
N HIS A 142 9.42 6.84 -8.16
CA HIS A 142 8.96 5.59 -7.55
C HIS A 142 8.07 4.78 -8.49
N LEU A 143 7.31 5.45 -9.36
CA LEU A 143 6.46 4.77 -10.35
C LEU A 143 7.25 4.13 -11.50
N HIS A 144 8.56 4.34 -11.57
CA HIS A 144 9.40 3.69 -12.56
C HIS A 144 9.41 2.16 -12.34
N GLY A 145 8.86 1.40 -13.29
CA GLY A 145 8.68 -0.06 -13.16
C GLY A 145 7.34 -0.48 -12.56
N TYR A 146 6.43 0.46 -12.33
CA TYR A 146 5.04 0.20 -11.96
C TYR A 146 4.12 0.47 -13.15
N GLN A 147 3.09 -0.35 -13.28
CA GLN A 147 1.88 0.05 -14.02
C GLN A 147 0.91 0.68 -13.03
N TYR A 148 0.14 1.67 -13.43
CA TYR A 148 -0.80 2.30 -12.51
C TYR A 148 -2.14 2.61 -13.18
N THR A 149 -3.17 2.70 -12.36
CA THR A 149 -4.50 3.14 -12.77
C THR A 149 -4.93 4.29 -11.87
N THR A 150 -5.50 5.31 -12.49
CA THR A 150 -6.08 6.44 -11.78
C THR A 150 -7.56 6.16 -11.52
N VAL A 151 -7.93 6.07 -10.25
CA VAL A 151 -9.31 5.85 -9.82
C VAL A 151 -9.92 7.19 -9.44
N GLN A 152 -10.87 7.67 -10.24
CA GLN A 152 -11.57 8.91 -9.97
C GLN A 152 -12.44 8.75 -8.71
N MET A 153 -12.29 9.67 -7.77
CA MET A 153 -12.99 9.65 -6.50
C MET A 153 -13.06 11.04 -5.85
N PRO A 154 -14.26 11.48 -5.40
CA PRO A 154 -14.43 12.71 -4.66
C PRO A 154 -13.52 12.83 -3.43
N ARG A 155 -13.07 14.04 -3.14
CA ARG A 155 -12.17 14.32 -2.01
C ARG A 155 -12.70 13.81 -0.67
N ALA A 156 -13.99 13.98 -0.40
CA ALA A 156 -14.63 13.50 0.84
C ALA A 156 -14.48 11.98 1.05
N LYS A 157 -14.50 11.19 -0.04
CA LYS A 157 -14.27 9.75 -0.01
C LYS A 157 -12.79 9.43 0.21
N GLN A 158 -11.88 10.17 -0.44
CA GLN A 158 -10.44 10.07 -0.19
C GLN A 158 -10.09 10.35 1.29
N VAL A 159 -10.78 11.28 1.95
CA VAL A 159 -10.58 11.55 3.40
C VAL A 159 -10.89 10.31 4.24
N LYS A 160 -11.97 9.59 3.93
CA LYS A 160 -12.31 8.33 4.62
C LYS A 160 -11.22 7.28 4.43
N MET A 161 -10.73 7.12 3.19
CA MET A 161 -9.64 6.21 2.86
C MET A 161 -8.36 6.56 3.64
N HIS A 162 -7.98 7.84 3.64
CA HIS A 162 -6.78 8.32 4.32
C HIS A 162 -6.86 8.05 5.83
N LYS A 163 -8.00 8.35 6.47
CA LYS A 163 -8.24 8.07 7.90
C LYS A 163 -8.05 6.58 8.20
N PHE A 164 -8.60 5.70 7.35
CA PHE A 164 -8.40 4.25 7.48
C PHE A 164 -6.93 3.84 7.33
N LEU A 165 -6.29 4.22 6.22
CA LEU A 165 -4.92 3.82 5.92
C LEU A 165 -3.95 4.26 7.02
N HIS A 166 -4.09 5.50 7.49
CA HIS A 166 -3.29 6.00 8.60
C HIS A 166 -3.57 5.25 9.91
N SER A 167 -4.83 4.89 10.18
CA SER A 167 -5.19 4.05 11.33
C SER A 167 -4.61 2.64 11.25
N GLN A 168 -4.19 2.18 10.07
CA GLN A 168 -3.55 0.88 9.87
C GLN A 168 -2.02 0.91 9.80
N ILE A 169 -1.33 2.06 9.83
CA ILE A 169 0.14 2.10 9.85
C ILE A 169 0.72 1.21 10.98
N GLY A 170 1.68 0.35 10.66
CA GLY A 170 2.29 -0.63 11.56
C GLY A 170 1.54 -1.97 11.66
N ALA A 171 0.37 -2.10 11.03
CA ALA A 171 -0.37 -3.35 10.92
C ALA A 171 0.47 -4.44 10.23
N PRO A 172 0.44 -5.69 10.73
CA PRO A 172 1.30 -6.76 10.23
C PRO A 172 0.78 -7.40 8.93
N PHE A 173 1.69 -8.00 8.17
CA PHE A 173 1.36 -8.75 6.97
C PHE A 173 0.50 -10.01 7.24
N ASN A 174 -0.48 -10.27 6.37
CA ASN A 174 -1.36 -11.44 6.45
C ASN A 174 -0.79 -12.65 5.69
N PHE A 175 0.32 -13.21 6.17
CA PHE A 175 0.94 -14.38 5.54
C PHE A 175 -0.01 -15.59 5.39
N PRO A 176 -0.82 -15.97 6.40
CA PRO A 176 -1.75 -17.10 6.24
C PRO A 176 -2.77 -16.85 5.13
N GLY A 177 -3.32 -15.63 5.04
CA GLY A 177 -4.19 -15.26 3.92
C GLY A 177 -3.45 -15.32 2.58
N TYR A 178 -2.23 -14.79 2.53
CA TYR A 178 -1.41 -14.80 1.32
C TYR A 178 -1.10 -16.22 0.81
N ALA A 179 -0.82 -17.17 1.70
CA ALA A 179 -0.53 -18.54 1.32
C ALA A 179 -1.81 -19.33 0.99
N LEU A 180 -2.87 -19.19 1.79
CA LEU A 180 -4.07 -20.05 1.71
C LEU A 180 -5.15 -19.53 0.76
N ASN A 181 -5.31 -18.22 0.61
CA ASN A 181 -6.41 -17.63 -0.16
C ASN A 181 -6.28 -17.88 -1.66
N TYR A 182 -5.08 -18.17 -2.15
CA TYR A 182 -4.85 -18.38 -3.58
C TYR A 182 -4.52 -19.84 -3.91
N THR A 183 -4.43 -20.70 -2.91
CA THR A 183 -4.13 -22.14 -3.07
C THR A 183 -5.26 -23.05 -2.60
N THR A 184 -6.18 -22.55 -1.77
CA THR A 184 -7.24 -23.35 -1.16
C THR A 184 -8.62 -22.69 -1.29
N VAL A 185 -9.67 -23.50 -1.08
CA VAL A 185 -11.07 -23.04 -1.06
C VAL A 185 -11.35 -22.17 0.17
N CYS A 186 -10.65 -22.42 1.28
CA CYS A 186 -10.79 -21.66 2.52
C CYS A 186 -10.11 -20.29 2.40
N LYS A 187 -10.86 -19.20 2.66
CA LYS A 187 -10.33 -17.84 2.62
C LYS A 187 -10.14 -17.25 4.02
N VAL A 188 -8.92 -16.89 4.37
CA VAL A 188 -8.48 -16.28 5.64
C VAL A 188 -8.08 -14.82 5.40
N GLY A 189 -8.72 -13.87 6.09
CA GLY A 189 -8.39 -12.46 5.94
C GLY A 189 -9.58 -11.55 6.20
N GLN A 190 -9.44 -10.28 5.84
CA GLN A 190 -10.47 -9.29 6.08
C GLN A 190 -11.66 -9.50 5.14
N THR A 191 -12.86 -9.42 5.69
CA THR A 191 -14.08 -9.68 4.93
C THR A 191 -14.57 -8.44 4.19
N TYR A 192 -14.63 -7.27 4.84
CA TYR A 192 -15.22 -6.07 4.25
C TYR A 192 -14.67 -4.77 4.85
N GLY A 193 -14.17 -3.86 4.01
CA GLY A 193 -13.52 -2.59 4.41
C GLY A 193 -14.35 -1.74 5.37
N PRO A 194 -15.60 -1.36 5.04
CA PRO A 194 -16.44 -0.53 5.91
C PRO A 194 -16.80 -1.13 7.28
N ARG A 195 -16.64 -2.45 7.46
CA ARG A 195 -16.86 -3.13 8.75
C ARG A 195 -15.57 -3.25 9.58
N ILE A 196 -14.44 -2.76 9.07
CA ILE A 196 -13.16 -2.81 9.78
C ILE A 196 -13.20 -1.85 10.97
N ASN A 197 -12.96 -2.38 12.16
CA ASN A 197 -12.79 -1.57 13.35
C ASN A 197 -11.46 -0.79 13.27
N LEU A 198 -11.55 0.52 12.99
CA LEU A 198 -10.40 1.42 12.82
C LEU A 198 -9.50 1.53 14.05
N ALA A 199 -10.00 1.21 15.24
CA ALA A 199 -9.23 1.24 16.50
C ALA A 199 -8.30 0.03 16.67
N LYS A 200 -8.43 -0.99 15.82
CA LYS A 200 -7.58 -2.19 15.84
C LYS A 200 -6.68 -2.21 14.61
N LYS A 201 -5.47 -2.73 14.78
CA LYS A 201 -4.57 -3.07 13.68
C LYS A 201 -4.95 -4.45 13.16
N HIS A 202 -5.36 -4.51 11.90
CA HIS A 202 -5.74 -5.76 11.24
C HIS A 202 -4.58 -6.32 10.44
N ARG A 203 -4.63 -7.61 10.09
CA ARG A 203 -3.64 -8.18 9.17
C ARG A 203 -4.10 -7.99 7.74
N PHE A 204 -3.21 -7.57 6.86
CA PHE A 204 -3.49 -7.39 5.43
C PHE A 204 -2.41 -7.98 4.54
N THR A 205 -2.80 -8.49 3.38
CA THR A 205 -1.93 -8.51 2.20
C THR A 205 -1.92 -7.13 1.54
N CYS A 206 -1.00 -6.88 0.60
CA CYS A 206 -0.96 -5.61 -0.12
C CYS A 206 -2.28 -5.32 -0.86
N ALA A 207 -2.84 -6.32 -1.56
CA ALA A 207 -4.11 -6.18 -2.25
C ALA A 207 -5.31 -6.04 -1.29
N GLU A 208 -5.32 -6.76 -0.17
CA GLU A 208 -6.39 -6.62 0.85
C GLU A 208 -6.43 -5.20 1.42
N LEU A 209 -5.26 -4.60 1.69
CA LEU A 209 -5.16 -3.23 2.22
C LEU A 209 -5.74 -2.22 1.24
N VAL A 210 -5.32 -2.29 -0.02
CA VAL A 210 -5.75 -1.38 -1.08
C VAL A 210 -7.25 -1.55 -1.33
N TRP A 211 -7.75 -2.79 -1.43
CA TRP A 211 -9.17 -3.06 -1.63
C TRP A 211 -10.04 -2.56 -0.48
N ALA A 212 -9.61 -2.80 0.78
CA ALA A 212 -10.32 -2.30 1.95
C ALA A 212 -10.39 -0.76 1.95
N ALA A 213 -9.32 -0.09 1.53
CA ALA A 213 -9.32 1.35 1.38
C ALA A 213 -10.33 1.79 0.31
N LEU A 214 -10.33 1.19 -0.88
CA LEU A 214 -11.29 1.51 -1.94
C LEU A 214 -12.75 1.30 -1.52
N GLN A 215 -13.05 0.24 -0.76
CA GLN A 215 -14.40 0.01 -0.20
C GLN A 215 -14.78 1.07 0.85
N ILE A 216 -13.84 1.50 1.70
CA ILE A 216 -14.07 2.60 2.65
C ILE A 216 -14.24 3.94 1.94
N GLY A 217 -13.57 4.10 0.80
CA GLY A 217 -13.80 5.19 -0.15
C GLY A 217 -15.10 5.05 -0.94
N GLU A 218 -15.92 4.02 -0.68
CA GLU A 218 -17.21 3.81 -1.35
C GLU A 218 -17.05 3.81 -2.88
N LEU A 219 -15.98 3.17 -3.39
CA LEU A 219 -15.83 2.94 -4.81
C LEU A 219 -16.95 1.99 -5.27
N GLU A 220 -17.64 2.36 -6.34
CA GLU A 220 -18.73 1.57 -6.92
C GLU A 220 -18.24 0.15 -7.29
N ASP A 221 -19.15 -0.81 -7.24
CA ASP A 221 -18.89 -2.24 -7.52
C ASP A 221 -17.90 -2.96 -6.59
N THR A 222 -17.37 -2.28 -5.57
CA THR A 222 -16.48 -2.93 -4.58
C THR A 222 -17.24 -3.63 -3.46
N ASP A 223 -18.51 -3.29 -3.23
CA ASP A 223 -19.28 -3.68 -2.04
C ASP A 223 -19.55 -5.19 -1.92
N ASN A 224 -19.58 -5.90 -3.05
CA ASN A 224 -19.94 -7.32 -3.12
C ASN A 224 -18.72 -8.26 -3.04
N ILE A 225 -17.50 -7.73 -3.07
CA ILE A 225 -16.28 -8.54 -3.12
C ILE A 225 -15.53 -8.44 -1.80
N SER A 226 -15.32 -9.59 -1.17
CA SER A 226 -14.60 -9.66 0.08
C SER A 226 -13.10 -9.38 -0.08
N CYS A 227 -12.49 -8.58 0.80
CA CYS A 227 -11.07 -8.19 0.68
C CYS A 227 -10.13 -9.41 0.57
N ARG A 228 -10.37 -10.46 1.37
CA ARG A 228 -9.61 -11.72 1.36
C ARG A 228 -9.61 -12.48 0.03
N ARG A 229 -10.50 -12.13 -0.90
CA ARG A 229 -10.54 -12.71 -2.25
C ARG A 229 -9.66 -11.94 -3.23
N MET A 230 -9.15 -10.77 -2.85
CA MET A 230 -8.41 -9.89 -3.75
C MET A 230 -6.94 -10.27 -3.78
N SER A 231 -6.41 -10.57 -4.98
CA SER A 231 -4.98 -10.66 -5.27
C SER A 231 -4.52 -9.41 -6.01
N PRO A 232 -3.20 -9.14 -6.12
CA PRO A 232 -2.72 -8.03 -6.94
C PRO A 232 -3.20 -8.11 -8.40
N ASN A 233 -3.25 -9.30 -8.98
CA ASN A 233 -3.75 -9.52 -10.34
C ASN A 233 -5.26 -9.29 -10.46
N ALA A 234 -6.06 -9.84 -9.53
CA ALA A 234 -7.51 -9.62 -9.53
C ALA A 234 -7.86 -8.14 -9.33
N LEU A 235 -7.07 -7.42 -8.53
CA LEU A 235 -7.22 -6.00 -8.31
C LEU A 235 -6.91 -5.20 -9.57
N PHE A 236 -5.83 -5.56 -10.28
CA PHE A 236 -5.48 -4.95 -11.55
C PHE A 236 -6.57 -5.12 -12.60
N ASP A 237 -7.08 -6.34 -12.74
CA ASP A 237 -8.15 -6.65 -13.68
C ASP A 237 -9.42 -5.86 -13.36
N PHE A 238 -9.78 -5.76 -12.07
CA PHE A 238 -10.90 -4.91 -11.62
C PHE A 238 -10.67 -3.43 -11.93
N THR A 239 -9.52 -2.86 -11.56
CA THR A 239 -9.27 -1.42 -11.78
C THR A 239 -9.24 -1.07 -13.25
N ARG A 240 -8.79 -1.99 -14.11
CA ARG A 240 -8.79 -1.81 -15.57
C ARG A 240 -10.17 -1.94 -16.18
N SER A 241 -11.02 -2.86 -15.69
CA SER A 241 -12.37 -3.08 -16.22
C SER A 241 -13.37 -2.04 -15.77
N SER A 242 -13.22 -1.54 -14.53
CA SER A 242 -14.25 -0.75 -13.87
C SER A 242 -13.99 0.76 -13.94
N VAL A 243 -12.78 1.22 -14.26
CA VAL A 243 -12.43 2.66 -14.19
C VAL A 243 -11.53 3.09 -15.37
N PHE A 244 -12.11 3.84 -16.31
CA PHE A 244 -11.44 4.40 -17.49
C PHE A 244 -10.33 5.42 -17.15
N CYS A 245 -9.10 5.19 -17.62
CA CYS A 245 -8.36 6.09 -18.51
C CYS A 245 -7.08 5.40 -19.02
N SER A 246 -6.97 5.16 -20.33
CA SER A 246 -5.82 4.55 -21.00
C SER A 246 -4.79 5.57 -21.52
N SER A 247 -4.87 6.84 -21.11
CA SER A 247 -3.90 7.86 -21.53
C SER A 247 -2.78 8.02 -20.50
N CYS A 248 -1.61 7.51 -20.87
CA CYS A 248 -0.32 7.66 -20.22
C CYS A 248 0.13 9.14 -20.16
N SER A 249 -0.52 9.94 -19.33
CA SER A 249 0.03 11.23 -18.89
C SER A 249 0.47 11.10 -17.43
N ASN A 250 1.54 11.82 -17.09
CA ASN A 250 2.13 11.83 -15.76
C ASN A 250 1.02 12.05 -14.71
N PRO A 251 0.79 11.12 -13.76
CA PRO A 251 -0.36 11.19 -12.86
C PRO A 251 -0.21 12.33 -11.84
N PHE A 252 0.99 12.91 -11.76
CA PHE A 252 1.31 14.11 -10.98
C PHE A 252 1.21 15.41 -11.78
N ALA A 253 0.88 15.37 -13.09
CA ALA A 253 0.85 16.56 -13.96
C ALA A 253 -0.38 17.46 -13.75
N TYR A 254 -1.35 17.02 -12.94
CA TYR A 254 -2.54 17.79 -12.60
C TYR A 254 -2.45 18.43 -11.19
N ALA A 255 -1.25 18.57 -10.63
CA ALA A 255 -1.00 19.16 -9.31
C ALA A 255 -0.61 20.65 -9.40
#